data_AF-A0A973GPC9-F1
#
_entry.id   AF-A0A973GPC9-F1
#
_cell.length_a   1.000
_cell.length_b   1.000
_cell.length_c   1.000
_cell.angle_alpha   90.00
_cell.angle_beta   90.00
_cell.angle_gamma   90.00
#
_symmetry.space_group_name_H-M   'P 1'
#
loop_
_entity.id
_entity.type
_entity.pdbx_description
1 polymer ?
#
loop_
_entity_poly.entity_id
_entity_poly.type
_entity_poly.pdbx_seq_one_letter_code
_entity_poly.pdbx_strand_id
1 'polypeptide(L)' 'QDAVQLAAKRAANGDVVLLSPACASFDMFKDFEDRGRQFKEAVKNL' A
#
# COMPACT_ATOMS: atom_id res chain seq x y z
N GLN A 1 -0.20 -3.45 6.20
CA GLN A 1 -0.43 -4.63 5.33
C GLN A 1 -1.91 -4.85 5.05
N ASP A 2 -2.78 -4.68 6.03
CA ASP A 2 -4.23 -4.93 5.94
C ASP A 2 -4.92 -4.24 4.75
N ALA A 3 -4.60 -2.97 4.48
CA ALA A 3 -5.17 -2.22 3.36
C ALA A 3 -4.86 -2.86 1.99
N VAL A 4 -3.65 -3.41 1.82
CA VAL A 4 -3.23 -4.06 0.57
C VAL A 4 -3.96 -5.38 0.38
N GLN A 5 -4.10 -6.19 1.44
CA GLN A 5 -4.86 -7.43 1.37
C GLN A 5 -6.36 -7.20 1.10
N LEU A 6 -6.95 -6.18 1.73
CA LEU A 6 -8.34 -5.83 1.49
C LEU A 6 -8.56 -5.33 0.07
N ALA A 7 -7.66 -4.49 -0.44
CA ALA A 7 -7.70 -4.03 -1.83
C ALA A 7 -7.56 -5.20 -2.81
N ALA A 8 -6.63 -6.12 -2.58
CA ALA A 8 -6.44 -7.31 -3.41
C ALA A 8 -7.68 -8.21 -3.46
N LYS A 9 -8.38 -8.38 -2.33
CA LYS A 9 -9.63 -9.17 -2.27
C LYS A 9 -10.81 -8.50 -2.99
N ARG A 10 -10.77 -7.18 -3.21
CA ARG A 10 -11.87 -6.41 -3.79
C ARG A 10 -11.64 -6.00 -5.24
N ALA A 11 -10.38 -5.88 -5.66
CA ALA A 11 -10.02 -5.52 -7.02
C ALA A 11 -10.32 -6.68 -7.99
N ALA A 12 -10.76 -6.33 -9.19
CA ALA A 12 -10.97 -7.25 -10.30
C ALA A 12 -9.93 -7.03 -11.41
N ASN A 13 -9.91 -7.94 -12.39
CA ASN A 13 -9.07 -7.77 -13.57
C ASN A 13 -9.42 -6.46 -14.29
N GLY A 14 -8.41 -5.61 -14.49
CA GLY A 14 -8.55 -4.30 -15.11
C GLY A 14 -8.56 -3.13 -14.11
N ASP A 15 -8.70 -3.40 -12.81
CA ASP A 15 -8.64 -2.35 -11.79
C ASP A 15 -7.20 -1.93 -11.48
N VAL A 16 -7.06 -0.69 -11.00
CA VAL A 16 -5.79 -0.13 -10.52
C VAL A 16 -5.89 0.21 -9.04
N VAL A 17 -4.99 -0.33 -8.23
CA VAL A 17 -4.85 0.00 -6.81
C VAL A 17 -3.68 0.97 -6.63
N LEU A 18 -3.96 2.20 -6.17
CA LEU A 18 -2.97 3.25 -5.96
C LEU A 18 -2.77 3.55 -4.48
N LEU A 19 -1.51 3.60 -4.04
CA LEU A 19 -1.13 4.15 -2.74
C LEU A 19 -1.03 5.68 -2.82
N SER A 20 -2.06 6.41 -2.37
CA SER A 20 -2.08 7.87 -2.31
C SER A 20 -2.59 8.38 -0.95
N PRO A 21 -1.75 8.40 0.10
CA PRO A 21 -2.19 8.66 1.47
C PRO A 21 -2.43 10.14 1.80
N ALA A 22 -2.13 11.08 0.90
CA ALA A 22 -2.31 12.54 1.04
C ALA A 22 -1.73 13.21 2.32
N CYS A 23 -1.10 12.46 3.21
CA CYS A 23 -0.58 12.89 4.50
C CYS A 23 0.90 12.50 4.69
N ALA A 24 1.59 13.26 5.55
CA ALA A 24 2.95 12.96 5.99
C ALA A 24 2.99 11.63 6.75
N SER A 25 4.08 10.89 6.61
CA SER A 25 4.19 9.48 7.00
C SER A 25 4.75 9.23 8.41
N PHE A 26 4.94 10.28 9.22
CA PHE A 26 5.80 10.26 10.41
C PHE A 26 5.23 9.56 11.65
N ASP A 27 3.95 9.19 11.60
CA ASP A 27 3.21 8.53 12.67
C ASP A 27 3.30 6.99 12.60
N MET A 28 3.42 6.42 11.40
CA MET A 28 3.45 4.97 11.18
C MET A 28 4.66 4.47 10.37
N PHE A 29 5.47 5.36 9.80
CA PHE A 29 6.59 5.00 8.95
C PHE A 29 7.81 5.89 9.22
N LYS A 30 8.99 5.36 8.93
CA LYS A 30 10.26 6.09 9.09
C LYS A 30 10.33 7.32 8.19
N ASP A 31 9.89 7.17 6.95
CA ASP A 31 9.89 8.19 5.89
C ASP A 31 8.91 7.78 4.78
N PHE A 32 8.79 8.61 3.73
CA PHE A 32 7.86 8.34 2.65
C PHE A 32 8.32 7.17 1.76
N GLU A 33 9.63 6.98 1.63
CA GLU A 33 10.22 5.86 0.91
C GLU A 33 9.96 4.54 1.62
N ASP A 34 10.01 4.51 2.95
CA ASP A 34 9.72 3.35 3.78
C ASP A 34 8.30 2.87 3.59
N ARG A 35 7.35 3.79 3.66
CA ARG A 35 5.95 3.53 3.32
C ARG A 35 5.80 2.93 1.91
N GLY A 36 6.54 3.46 0.94
CA GLY A 36 6.55 2.95 -0.44
C GLY A 36 7.16 1.55 -0.56
N ARG A 37 8.26 1.27 0.15
CA ARG A 37 8.89 -0.06 0.21
C ARG A 37 7.94 -1.09 0.82
N GLN A 38 7.36 -0.77 1.97
CA GLN A 38 6.40 -1.66 2.65
C GLN A 38 5.17 -1.96 1.77
N PHE A 39 4.65 -0.97 1.00
CA PHE A 39 3.59 -1.23 0.03
C PHE A 39 4.03 -2.20 -1.07
N LYS A 40 5.22 -1.99 -1.66
CA LYS A 40 5.76 -2.90 -2.69
C LYS A 40 5.96 -4.32 -2.16
N GLU A 41 6.47 -4.47 -0.94
CA GLU A 41 6.63 -5.77 -0.30
C GLU A 41 5.28 -6.43 -0.02
N ALA A 42 4.32 -5.68 0.51
CA ALA A 42 2.97 -6.19 0.74
C ALA A 42 2.30 -6.67 -0.56
N VAL A 43 2.47 -5.95 -1.66
CA VAL A 43 1.95 -6.35 -2.98
C VAL A 43 2.66 -7.59 -3.52
N LYS A 44 3.98 -7.73 -3.35
CA LYS A 44 4.74 -8.92 -3.77
C LYS A 44 4.41 -10.18 -2.98
N ASN A 45 3.91 -10.02 -1.76
CA ASN A 45 3.56 -11.11 -0.84
C ASN A 45 2.06 -11.47 -0.85
N LEU A 46 1.28 -10.92 -1.81
CA LEU A 46 -0.09 -11.36 -2.09
C LEU A 46 -0.10 -12.68 -2.85
#